data_AF-A0A7J9P6D5-F1
#
_entry.id   AF-A0A7J9P6D5-F1
#
_cell.length_a   1.000
_cell.length_b   1.000
_cell.length_c   1.000
_cell.angle_alpha   90.00
_cell.angle_beta   90.00
_cell.angle_gamma   90.00
#
_symmetry.space_group_name_H-M   'P 1'
#
loop_
_entity.id
_entity.type
_entity.pdbx_description
1 polymer ?
#
loop_
_entity_poly.entity_id
_entity_poly.type
_entity_poly.pdbx_seq_one_letter_code
_entity_poly.pdbx_strand_id
1 'polypeptide(L)'
;MRIILDKIRKTIENNNESGKNILDNDKITLELGKLDNKVNGIIKELKEHSKTFKDLEEVLPEYLEDTENNTKKIQELGSTLNKILEYIEQEQKVKEEQDLKIKELEKRINDLEHVNKNWNVMKTWTKKINEKINYNDKKNSEKIKVMETKFAGIEKYINTERYKKTIKRETDNEQVLSILKNGRSQPKDLVKNFKGGTKALYDTLKRLEKSSVIIRKKNGKQVFYELKQK
;
A
#
# COMPACT_ATOMS: atom_id res chain seq x y z
N MET A 1 28.23 -60.59 -82.99
CA MET A 1 28.26 -60.51 -84.47
C MET A 1 29.51 -61.19 -85.07
N ARG A 2 30.74 -60.84 -84.65
CA ARG A 2 32.00 -61.48 -85.12
C ARG A 2 32.01 -63.03 -85.04
N ILE A 3 31.60 -63.61 -83.92
CA ILE A 3 31.65 -65.07 -83.69
C ILE A 3 30.72 -65.86 -84.64
N ILE A 4 29.60 -65.27 -85.07
CA ILE A 4 28.61 -65.93 -85.92
C ILE A 4 29.04 -65.85 -87.39
N LEU A 5 29.54 -64.68 -87.81
CA LEU A 5 30.14 -64.51 -89.13
C LEU A 5 31.36 -65.43 -89.31
N ASP A 6 32.17 -65.63 -88.26
CA ASP A 6 33.28 -66.60 -88.28
C ASP A 6 32.81 -68.05 -88.42
N LYS A 7 31.68 -68.43 -87.80
CA LYS A 7 31.11 -69.76 -87.96
C LYS A 7 30.55 -69.99 -89.36
N ILE A 8 29.84 -69.00 -89.93
CA ILE A 8 29.33 -69.06 -91.30
C ILE A 8 30.49 -69.11 -92.29
N ARG A 9 31.51 -68.27 -92.10
CA ARG A 9 32.73 -68.25 -92.91
C ARG A 9 33.46 -69.59 -92.90
N LYS A 10 33.68 -70.17 -91.71
CA LYS A 10 34.30 -71.51 -91.58
C LYS A 10 33.47 -72.62 -92.22
N THR A 11 32.14 -72.51 -92.21
CA THR A 11 31.25 -73.50 -92.83
C THR A 11 31.29 -73.41 -94.36
N ILE A 12 31.39 -72.20 -94.90
CA ILE A 12 31.57 -71.96 -96.35
C ILE A 12 32.97 -72.40 -96.80
N GLU A 13 34.01 -72.07 -96.03
CA GLU A 13 35.40 -72.47 -96.32
C GLU A 13 35.57 -74.00 -96.32
N ASN A 14 34.99 -74.72 -95.33
CA ASN A 14 35.05 -76.18 -95.28
C ASN A 14 34.30 -76.89 -96.43
N ASN A 15 33.26 -76.27 -97.01
CA ASN A 15 32.53 -76.85 -98.14
C ASN A 15 33.30 -76.71 -99.46
N ASN A 16 34.15 -75.69 -99.62
CA ASN A 16 34.96 -75.49 -100.81
C ASN A 16 36.12 -76.50 -100.95
N GLU A 17 36.62 -77.07 -99.84
CA GLU A 17 37.73 -78.04 -99.87
C GLU A 17 37.30 -79.48 -100.20
N SER A 18 36.01 -79.83 -100.06
CA SER A 18 35.55 -81.24 -100.16
C SER A 18 34.99 -81.66 -101.53
N GLY A 19 34.92 -80.76 -102.51
CA GLY A 19 34.40 -81.05 -103.87
C GLY A 19 32.92 -81.47 -103.93
N LYS A 20 32.21 -81.58 -102.80
CA LYS A 20 30.77 -81.83 -102.72
C LYS A 20 30.02 -80.52 -102.59
N ASN A 21 29.49 -80.04 -103.70
CA ASN A 21 28.62 -78.87 -103.72
C ASN A 21 27.21 -79.27 -103.27
N ILE A 22 27.01 -79.40 -101.95
CA ILE A 22 25.67 -79.42 -101.35
C ILE A 22 25.70 -78.46 -100.16
N LEU A 23 25.59 -77.16 -100.46
CA LEU A 23 25.05 -76.22 -99.48
C LEU A 23 23.59 -76.65 -99.28
N ASP A 24 23.30 -77.26 -98.12
CA ASP A 24 21.94 -77.57 -97.70
C ASP A 24 21.23 -76.25 -97.35
N ASN A 25 20.84 -75.53 -98.41
CA ASN A 25 20.32 -74.16 -98.36
C ASN A 25 19.13 -74.04 -97.41
N ASP A 26 18.37 -75.12 -97.21
CA ASP A 26 17.24 -75.16 -96.29
C ASP A 26 17.70 -74.99 -94.83
N LYS A 27 18.80 -75.65 -94.44
CA LYS A 27 19.36 -75.53 -93.08
C LYS A 27 19.97 -74.16 -92.82
N ILE A 28 20.61 -73.57 -93.83
CA ILE A 28 21.17 -72.21 -93.77
C ILE A 28 20.05 -71.18 -93.64
N THR A 29 19.00 -71.31 -94.46
CA THR A 29 17.82 -70.43 -94.41
C THR A 29 17.13 -70.51 -93.05
N LEU A 30 17.03 -71.69 -92.45
CA LEU A 30 16.39 -71.90 -91.15
C LEU A 30 17.19 -71.29 -89.99
N GLU A 31 18.52 -71.42 -90.00
CA GLU A 31 19.39 -70.77 -89.01
C GLU A 31 19.44 -69.24 -89.19
N LEU A 32 19.40 -68.74 -90.43
CA LEU A 32 19.28 -67.31 -90.72
C LEU A 32 17.92 -66.77 -90.26
N GLY A 33 16.82 -67.51 -90.43
CA GLY A 33 15.50 -67.14 -89.92
C GLY A 33 15.42 -67.10 -88.39
N LYS A 34 16.10 -68.03 -87.70
CA LYS A 34 16.23 -67.99 -86.22
C LYS A 34 17.04 -66.76 -85.77
N LEU A 35 18.09 -66.41 -86.51
CA LEU A 35 18.90 -65.22 -86.25
C LEU A 35 18.10 -63.94 -86.46
N ASP A 36 17.35 -63.85 -87.56
CA ASP A 36 16.50 -62.70 -87.86
C ASP A 36 15.44 -62.48 -86.78
N ASN A 37 14.77 -63.56 -86.33
CA ASN A 37 13.83 -63.48 -85.21
C ASN A 37 14.46 -63.02 -83.90
N LYS A 38 15.69 -63.45 -83.58
CA LYS A 38 16.42 -62.97 -82.39
C LYS A 38 16.79 -61.49 -82.49
N VAL A 39 17.25 -61.05 -83.66
CA VAL A 39 17.59 -59.65 -83.91
C VAL A 39 16.34 -58.78 -83.82
N ASN A 40 15.21 -59.22 -84.38
CA ASN A 40 13.94 -58.53 -84.29
C ASN A 40 13.43 -58.44 -82.83
N GLY A 41 13.62 -59.50 -82.02
CA GLY A 41 13.34 -59.47 -80.58
C GLY A 41 14.16 -58.42 -79.83
N ILE A 42 15.48 -58.40 -80.05
CA ILE A 42 16.39 -57.42 -79.44
C ILE A 42 16.05 -55.99 -79.87
N ILE A 43 15.71 -55.77 -81.14
CA ILE A 43 15.30 -54.45 -81.64
C ILE A 43 14.02 -53.98 -80.97
N LYS A 44 13.06 -54.88 -80.73
CA LYS A 44 11.81 -54.54 -80.04
C LYS A 44 12.07 -54.15 -78.58
N GLU A 45 12.86 -54.93 -77.85
CA GLU A 45 13.26 -54.62 -76.46
C GLU A 45 14.02 -53.30 -76.36
N LEU A 46 14.95 -53.02 -77.29
CA LEU A 46 15.68 -51.75 -77.35
C LEU A 46 14.75 -50.55 -77.55
N LYS A 47 13.71 -50.69 -78.38
CA LYS A 47 12.72 -49.62 -78.60
C LYS A 47 11.87 -49.39 -77.36
N GLU A 48 11.47 -50.45 -76.66
CA GLU A 48 10.72 -50.34 -75.41
C GLU A 48 11.56 -49.67 -74.31
N HIS A 49 12.80 -50.11 -74.11
CA HIS A 49 13.72 -49.47 -73.16
C HIS A 49 14.03 -48.02 -73.52
N SER A 50 14.23 -47.71 -74.81
CA SER A 50 14.45 -46.34 -75.26
C SER A 50 13.27 -45.43 -74.97
N LYS A 51 12.03 -45.96 -74.96
CA LYS A 51 10.84 -45.21 -74.55
C LYS A 51 10.86 -44.95 -73.05
N THR A 52 11.12 -45.99 -72.24
CA THR A 52 11.21 -45.85 -70.77
C THR A 52 12.29 -44.84 -70.35
N PHE A 53 13.45 -44.82 -71.04
CA PHE A 53 14.50 -43.84 -70.76
C PHE A 53 14.10 -42.41 -71.09
N LYS A 54 13.33 -42.20 -72.17
CA LYS A 54 12.80 -40.88 -72.50
C LYS A 54 11.76 -40.41 -71.48
N ASP A 55 10.85 -41.30 -71.08
CA ASP A 55 9.86 -41.00 -70.04
C ASP A 55 10.56 -40.62 -68.72
N LEU A 56 11.69 -41.26 -68.39
CA LEU A 56 12.54 -40.89 -67.24
C LEU A 56 13.26 -39.54 -67.44
N GLU A 57 13.81 -39.27 -68.63
CA GLU A 57 14.46 -37.97 -68.94
C GLU A 57 13.49 -36.80 -68.83
N GLU A 58 12.20 -37.00 -69.13
CA GLU A 58 11.18 -35.96 -69.02
C GLU A 58 10.78 -35.68 -67.56
N VAL A 59 10.72 -36.71 -66.69
CA VAL A 59 10.24 -36.58 -65.30
C VAL A 59 11.35 -36.24 -64.30
N LEU A 60 12.60 -36.63 -64.58
CA LEU A 60 13.75 -36.38 -63.68
C LEU A 60 13.94 -34.90 -63.33
N PRO A 61 13.87 -33.95 -64.29
CA PRO A 61 14.05 -32.53 -64.00
C PRO A 61 13.00 -31.98 -63.05
N GLU A 62 11.72 -32.35 -63.23
CA GLU A 62 10.61 -31.91 -62.39
C GLU A 62 10.78 -32.43 -60.95
N TYR A 63 11.18 -33.70 -60.79
CA TYR A 63 11.48 -34.26 -59.47
C TYR A 63 12.65 -33.56 -58.77
N LEU A 64 13.71 -33.21 -59.51
CA LEU A 64 14.87 -32.50 -58.96
C LEU A 64 14.49 -31.07 -58.54
N GLU A 65 13.69 -30.37 -59.35
CA GLU A 65 13.18 -29.04 -59.04
C GLU A 65 12.29 -29.06 -57.77
N ASP A 66 11.38 -30.04 -57.66
CA ASP A 66 10.56 -30.24 -56.47
C ASP A 66 11.39 -30.53 -55.22
N THR A 67 12.44 -31.34 -55.36
CA THR A 67 13.35 -31.64 -54.24
C THR A 67 14.11 -30.39 -53.79
N GLU A 68 14.59 -29.57 -54.73
CA GLU A 68 15.26 -28.31 -54.42
C GLU A 68 14.31 -27.31 -53.75
N ASN A 69 13.09 -27.17 -54.26
CA ASN A 69 12.06 -26.30 -53.71
C ASN A 69 11.67 -26.73 -52.28
N ASN A 70 11.51 -28.04 -52.04
CA ASN A 70 11.21 -28.56 -50.71
C ASN A 70 12.38 -28.33 -49.74
N THR A 71 13.62 -28.48 -50.20
CA THR A 71 14.81 -28.21 -49.38
C THR A 71 14.88 -26.74 -48.96
N LYS A 72 14.60 -25.80 -49.87
CA LYS A 72 14.51 -24.36 -49.57
C LYS A 72 13.43 -24.08 -48.52
N LYS A 73 12.23 -24.64 -48.68
CA LYS A 73 11.13 -24.50 -47.70
C LYS A 73 11.51 -25.02 -46.31
N ILE A 74 12.21 -26.16 -46.23
CA ILE A 74 12.68 -26.70 -44.95
C ILE A 74 13.67 -25.75 -44.27
N GLN A 75 14.59 -25.15 -45.02
CA GLN A 75 15.54 -24.17 -44.50
C GLN A 75 14.83 -22.89 -44.00
N GLU A 76 13.84 -22.39 -44.74
CA GLU A 76 13.02 -21.24 -44.35
C GLU A 76 12.23 -21.52 -43.06
N LEU A 77 11.63 -22.70 -42.95
CA LEU A 77 10.93 -23.14 -41.73
C LEU A 77 11.88 -23.23 -40.55
N GLY A 78 13.09 -23.78 -40.73
CA GLY A 78 14.12 -23.81 -39.70
C GLY A 78 14.51 -22.41 -39.22
N SER A 79 14.69 -21.45 -40.14
CA SER A 79 14.98 -20.06 -39.78
C SER A 79 13.83 -19.39 -39.00
N THR A 80 12.58 -19.73 -39.36
CA THR A 80 11.38 -19.23 -38.67
C THR A 80 11.29 -19.81 -37.27
N LEU A 81 11.60 -21.10 -37.11
CA LEU A 81 11.60 -21.77 -35.82
C LEU A 81 12.63 -21.16 -34.85
N ASN A 82 13.82 -20.82 -35.35
CA ASN A 82 14.83 -20.10 -34.55
C ASN A 82 14.34 -18.73 -34.09
N LYS A 83 13.68 -17.95 -34.96
CA LYS A 83 13.07 -16.66 -34.57
C LYS A 83 11.99 -16.82 -33.50
N ILE A 84 11.18 -17.86 -33.60
CA ILE A 84 10.16 -18.16 -32.59
C ILE A 84 10.81 -18.51 -31.25
N LEU A 85 11.89 -19.29 -31.25
CA LEU A 85 12.63 -19.62 -30.03
C LEU A 85 13.24 -18.38 -29.37
N GLU A 86 13.86 -17.49 -30.15
CA GLU A 86 14.37 -16.21 -29.63
C GLU A 86 13.26 -15.35 -29.01
N TYR A 87 12.07 -15.33 -29.62
CA TYR A 87 10.92 -14.60 -29.07
C TYR A 87 10.44 -15.22 -27.74
N ILE A 88 10.37 -16.56 -27.65
CA ILE A 88 10.00 -17.26 -26.41
C ILE A 88 10.99 -16.94 -25.29
N GLU A 89 12.30 -16.91 -25.57
CA GLU A 89 13.31 -16.55 -24.57
C GLU A 89 13.16 -15.11 -24.08
N GLN A 90 12.80 -14.18 -24.96
CA GLN A 90 12.51 -12.79 -24.58
C GLN A 90 11.27 -12.70 -23.69
N GLU A 91 10.18 -13.36 -24.04
CA GLU A 91 8.96 -13.42 -23.23
C GLU A 91 9.23 -14.04 -21.85
N GLN A 92 10.10 -15.04 -21.77
CA GLN A 92 10.47 -15.66 -20.50
C GLN A 92 11.23 -14.68 -19.58
N LYS A 93 12.14 -13.87 -20.13
CA LYS A 93 12.80 -12.79 -19.37
C LYS A 93 11.81 -11.74 -18.88
N VAL A 94 10.88 -11.33 -19.74
CA VAL A 94 9.82 -10.37 -19.37
C VAL A 94 8.96 -10.93 -18.23
N LYS A 95 8.63 -12.22 -18.27
CA LYS A 95 7.90 -12.90 -17.20
C LYS A 95 8.66 -12.87 -15.87
N GLU A 96 9.96 -13.18 -15.88
CA GLU A 96 10.79 -13.12 -14.66
C GLU A 96 10.85 -11.71 -14.06
N GLU A 97 10.94 -10.67 -14.90
CA GLU A 97 10.87 -9.28 -14.44
C GLU A 97 9.50 -8.93 -13.83
N GLN A 98 8.41 -9.42 -14.42
CA GLN A 98 7.06 -9.24 -13.88
C GLN A 98 6.89 -9.95 -12.53
N ASP A 99 7.40 -11.17 -12.39
CA ASP A 99 7.36 -11.92 -11.13
C ASP A 99 8.11 -11.20 -10.00
N LEU A 100 9.25 -10.56 -10.31
CA LEU A 100 9.98 -9.71 -9.35
C LEU A 100 9.16 -8.48 -8.94
N LYS A 101 8.50 -7.80 -9.89
CA LYS A 101 7.61 -6.66 -9.60
C LYS A 101 6.43 -7.07 -8.72
N ILE A 102 5.84 -8.24 -8.96
CA ILE A 102 4.74 -8.77 -8.13
C ILE A 102 5.21 -8.95 -6.69
N LYS A 103 6.37 -9.57 -6.46
CA LYS A 103 6.94 -9.73 -5.10
C LYS A 103 7.20 -8.40 -4.41
N GLU A 104 7.68 -7.40 -5.15
CA GLU A 104 7.87 -6.05 -4.59
C GLU A 104 6.54 -5.41 -4.19
N LEU A 105 5.50 -5.55 -5.02
CA LEU A 105 4.16 -5.04 -4.72
C LEU A 105 3.54 -5.74 -3.50
N GLU A 106 3.67 -7.06 -3.37
CA GLU A 106 3.23 -7.81 -2.19
C GLU A 106 3.89 -7.29 -0.91
N LYS A 107 5.20 -7.00 -0.95
CA LYS A 107 5.91 -6.40 0.18
C LYS A 107 5.36 -5.02 0.53
N ARG A 108 5.13 -4.17 -0.47
CA ARG A 108 4.54 -2.83 -0.25
C ARG A 108 3.12 -2.91 0.31
N ILE A 109 2.30 -3.88 -0.12
CA ILE A 109 0.97 -4.11 0.43
C ILE A 109 1.07 -4.47 1.92
N ASN A 110 1.97 -5.38 2.29
CA ASN A 110 2.20 -5.74 3.69
C ASN A 110 2.63 -4.53 4.54
N ASP A 111 3.50 -3.67 4.01
CA ASP A 111 3.92 -2.43 4.68
C ASP A 111 2.72 -1.49 4.89
N LEU A 112 1.84 -1.33 3.89
CA LEU A 112 0.62 -0.53 3.99
C LEU A 112 -0.38 -1.09 4.99
N GLU A 113 -0.54 -2.42 5.08
CA GLU A 113 -1.37 -3.05 6.10
C GLU A 113 -0.87 -2.74 7.51
N HIS A 114 0.46 -2.74 7.71
CA HIS A 114 1.07 -2.37 8.97
C HIS A 114 0.82 -0.89 9.31
N VAL A 115 0.98 0.01 8.34
CA VAL A 115 0.66 1.44 8.51
C VAL A 115 -0.82 1.63 8.86
N ASN A 116 -1.73 0.91 8.21
CA ASN A 116 -3.17 0.98 8.49
C ASN A 116 -3.50 0.51 9.93
N LYS A 117 -2.86 -0.55 10.41
CA LYS A 117 -2.97 -1.00 11.81
C LYS A 117 -2.53 0.11 12.77
N ASN A 118 -1.38 0.73 12.51
CA ASN A 118 -0.88 1.85 13.32
C ASN A 118 -1.84 3.06 13.31
N TRP A 119 -2.43 3.37 12.15
CA TRP A 119 -3.40 4.44 12.01
C TRP A 119 -4.66 4.20 12.85
N ASN A 120 -5.17 2.96 12.88
CA ASN A 120 -6.31 2.60 13.71
C ASN A 120 -6.01 2.70 15.22
N VAL A 121 -4.80 2.33 15.63
CA VAL A 121 -4.34 2.55 17.02
C VAL A 121 -4.34 4.04 17.34
N MET A 122 -3.76 4.87 16.47
CA MET A 122 -3.71 6.32 16.65
C MET A 122 -5.11 6.93 16.77
N LYS A 123 -6.03 6.57 15.88
CA LYS A 123 -7.43 7.02 15.91
C LYS A 123 -8.12 6.67 17.23
N THR A 124 -7.87 5.47 17.74
CA THR A 124 -8.41 5.02 19.04
C THR A 124 -7.83 5.81 20.20
N TRP A 125 -6.52 6.09 20.17
CA TRP A 125 -5.85 6.94 21.16
C TRP A 125 -6.39 8.36 21.16
N THR A 126 -6.52 8.99 19.99
CA THR A 126 -7.09 10.34 19.84
C THR A 126 -8.51 10.39 20.39
N LYS A 127 -9.34 9.37 20.10
CA LYS A 127 -10.70 9.28 20.64
C LYS A 127 -10.70 9.26 22.18
N LYS A 128 -9.88 8.40 22.79
CA LYS A 128 -9.75 8.31 24.27
C LYS A 128 -9.25 9.60 24.90
N ILE A 129 -8.32 10.31 24.24
CA ILE A 129 -7.82 11.60 24.72
C ILE A 129 -8.93 12.64 24.69
N ASN A 130 -9.67 12.75 23.59
CA ASN A 130 -10.80 13.69 23.48
C ASN A 130 -11.90 13.39 24.50
N GLU A 131 -12.24 12.12 24.72
CA GLU A 131 -13.20 11.72 25.77
C GLU A 131 -12.73 12.17 27.17
N LYS A 132 -11.43 12.01 27.49
CA LYS A 132 -10.85 12.48 28.76
C LYS A 132 -10.87 14.00 28.90
N ILE A 133 -10.55 14.74 27.83
CA ILE A 133 -10.60 16.21 27.82
C ILE A 133 -12.03 16.68 28.10
N ASN A 134 -13.00 16.19 27.34
CA ASN A 134 -14.42 16.54 27.51
C ASN A 134 -14.94 16.22 28.91
N TYR A 135 -14.55 15.07 29.47
CA TYR A 135 -14.91 14.70 30.84
C TYR A 135 -14.31 15.66 31.88
N ASN A 136 -13.03 16.01 31.74
CA ASN A 136 -12.37 16.96 32.62
C ASN A 136 -12.97 18.36 32.52
N ASP A 137 -13.30 18.83 31.31
CA ASP A 137 -13.94 20.11 31.09
C ASP A 137 -15.33 20.17 31.74
N LYS A 138 -16.12 19.10 31.61
CA LYS A 138 -17.41 18.97 32.30
C LYS A 138 -17.25 19.02 33.81
N LYS A 139 -16.30 18.24 34.36
CA LYS A 139 -16.00 18.22 35.79
C LYS A 139 -15.54 19.58 36.32
N ASN A 140 -14.73 20.31 35.54
CA ASN A 140 -14.28 21.65 35.90
C ASN A 140 -15.41 22.67 35.83
N SER A 141 -16.28 22.60 34.81
CA SER A 141 -17.48 23.44 34.71
C SER A 141 -18.41 23.25 35.91
N GLU A 142 -18.64 22.00 36.34
CA GLU A 142 -19.45 21.71 37.53
C GLU A 142 -18.82 22.29 38.81
N LYS A 143 -17.51 22.18 38.98
CA LYS A 143 -16.81 22.80 40.12
C LYS A 143 -16.95 24.33 40.14
N ILE A 144 -16.85 24.97 38.98
CA ILE A 144 -17.03 26.43 38.85
C ILE A 144 -18.44 26.83 39.27
N LYS A 145 -19.48 26.14 38.78
CA LYS A 145 -20.87 26.40 39.17
C LYS A 145 -21.11 26.26 40.68
N VAL A 146 -20.50 25.26 41.31
CA VAL A 146 -20.57 25.08 42.77
C VAL A 146 -19.89 26.24 43.49
N MET A 147 -18.74 26.71 43.01
CA MET A 147 -18.06 27.87 43.58
C MET A 147 -18.88 29.15 43.42
N GLU A 148 -19.42 29.42 42.23
CA GLU A 148 -20.29 30.57 41.97
C GLU A 148 -21.52 30.58 42.89
N THR A 149 -22.14 29.41 43.10
CA THR A 149 -23.28 29.27 44.03
C THR A 149 -22.88 29.60 45.47
N LYS A 150 -21.70 29.14 45.91
CA LYS A 150 -21.16 29.46 47.25
C LYS A 150 -20.85 30.94 47.38
N PHE A 151 -20.21 31.55 46.38
CA PHE A 151 -19.92 32.99 46.37
C PHE A 151 -21.20 33.82 46.43
N ALA A 152 -22.20 33.50 45.62
CA ALA A 152 -23.50 34.17 45.66
C ALA A 152 -24.19 34.02 47.04
N GLY A 153 -24.04 32.87 47.70
CA GLY A 153 -24.50 32.65 49.07
C GLY A 153 -23.80 33.55 50.09
N ILE A 154 -22.47 33.68 49.99
CA ILE A 154 -21.67 34.57 50.84
C ILE A 154 -22.04 36.04 50.60
N GLU A 155 -22.16 36.47 49.34
CA GLU A 155 -22.59 37.82 48.99
C GLU A 155 -23.97 38.14 49.58
N LYS A 156 -24.93 37.22 49.46
CA LYS A 156 -26.24 37.37 50.10
C LYS A 156 -26.12 37.51 51.61
N TYR A 157 -25.30 36.69 52.27
CA TYR A 157 -25.11 36.73 53.71
C TYR A 157 -24.47 38.05 54.18
N ILE A 158 -23.41 38.52 53.51
CA ILE A 158 -22.75 39.79 53.82
C ILE A 158 -23.72 40.96 53.66
N ASN A 159 -24.57 40.90 52.64
CA ASN A 159 -25.58 41.94 52.38
C ASN A 159 -26.79 41.87 53.32
N THR A 160 -26.86 40.90 54.22
CA THR A 160 -27.92 40.87 55.23
C THR A 160 -27.80 42.05 56.20
N GLU A 161 -28.95 42.58 56.61
CA GLU A 161 -29.01 43.64 57.63
C GLU A 161 -28.39 43.22 58.96
N ARG A 162 -28.38 41.92 59.28
CA ARG A 162 -27.72 41.40 60.48
C ARG A 162 -26.21 41.61 60.41
N TYR A 163 -25.59 41.23 59.30
CA TYR A 163 -24.14 41.35 59.14
C TYR A 163 -23.68 42.81 59.06
N LYS A 164 -24.40 43.66 58.31
CA LYS A 164 -24.17 45.11 58.28
C LYS A 164 -24.22 45.75 59.68
N LYS A 165 -25.18 45.32 60.52
CA LYS A 165 -25.28 45.77 61.92
C LYS A 165 -24.08 45.31 62.75
N THR A 166 -23.56 44.10 62.53
CA THR A 166 -22.36 43.61 63.20
C THR A 166 -21.13 44.42 62.82
N ILE A 167 -20.88 44.63 61.52
CA ILE A 167 -19.77 45.49 61.05
C ILE A 167 -19.85 46.87 61.68
N LYS A 168 -21.03 47.52 61.63
CA LYS A 168 -21.21 48.84 62.22
C LYS A 168 -20.86 48.87 63.71
N ARG A 169 -21.27 47.84 64.46
CA ARG A 169 -20.93 47.72 65.89
C ARG A 169 -19.43 47.55 66.13
N GLU A 170 -18.75 46.74 65.33
CA GLU A 170 -17.30 46.52 65.43
C GLU A 170 -16.53 47.79 65.06
N THR A 171 -16.91 48.47 63.97
CA THR A 171 -16.35 49.77 63.59
C THR A 171 -16.56 50.81 64.70
N ASP A 172 -17.74 50.87 65.30
CA ASP A 172 -18.02 51.77 66.41
C ASP A 172 -17.13 51.45 67.62
N ASN A 173 -16.95 50.15 67.95
CA ASN A 173 -16.08 49.71 69.04
C ASN A 173 -14.62 50.15 68.78
N GLU A 174 -14.09 49.89 67.59
CA GLU A 174 -12.71 50.25 67.21
C GLU A 174 -12.47 51.76 67.27
N GLN A 175 -13.43 52.56 66.77
CA GLN A 175 -13.36 54.02 66.86
C GLN A 175 -13.26 54.48 68.31
N VAL A 176 -14.12 53.97 69.20
CA VAL A 176 -14.10 54.33 70.62
C VAL A 176 -12.78 53.93 71.27
N LEU A 177 -12.29 52.72 71.02
CA LEU A 177 -11.01 52.25 71.57
C LEU A 177 -9.83 53.08 71.06
N SER A 178 -9.83 53.48 69.78
CA SER A 178 -8.81 54.36 69.21
C SER A 178 -8.81 55.74 69.88
N ILE A 179 -9.98 56.35 70.08
CA ILE A 179 -10.10 57.65 70.75
C ILE A 179 -9.58 57.58 72.19
N LEU A 180 -9.90 56.49 72.91
CA LEU A 180 -9.43 56.26 74.27
C LEU A 180 -7.91 56.04 74.33
N LYS A 181 -7.32 55.31 73.37
CA LYS A 181 -5.85 55.15 73.26
C LYS A 181 -5.14 56.49 73.09
N ASN A 182 -5.77 57.45 72.43
CA ASN A 182 -5.25 58.80 72.22
C ASN A 182 -5.48 59.75 73.41
N GLY A 183 -5.78 59.21 74.60
CA GLY A 183 -5.86 59.98 75.85
C GLY A 183 -7.17 60.74 76.09
N ARG A 184 -8.17 60.61 75.21
CA ARG A 184 -9.46 61.29 75.34
C ARG A 184 -10.45 60.42 76.12
N SER A 185 -10.53 60.65 77.42
CA SER A 185 -11.29 59.81 78.37
C SER A 185 -12.65 60.38 78.78
N GLN A 186 -12.94 61.66 78.53
CA GLN A 186 -14.21 62.27 78.91
C GLN A 186 -15.30 62.08 77.84
N PRO A 187 -16.58 61.91 78.24
CA PRO A 187 -17.70 61.76 77.32
C PRO A 187 -17.80 62.88 76.27
N LYS A 188 -17.53 64.14 76.65
CA LYS A 188 -17.60 65.28 75.73
C LYS A 188 -16.56 65.18 74.61
N ASP A 189 -15.34 64.75 74.94
CA ASP A 189 -14.26 64.59 73.97
C ASP A 189 -14.47 63.35 73.10
N LEU A 190 -15.05 62.29 73.66
CA LEU A 190 -15.44 61.10 72.90
C LEU A 190 -16.52 61.43 71.85
N VAL A 191 -17.57 62.19 72.22
CA VAL A 191 -18.63 62.62 71.29
C VAL A 191 -18.07 63.43 70.13
N LYS A 192 -17.13 64.36 70.39
CA LYS A 192 -16.57 65.24 69.35
C LYS A 192 -15.80 64.46 68.27
N ASN A 193 -15.27 63.28 68.61
CA ASN A 193 -14.38 62.52 67.74
C ASN A 193 -14.98 61.19 67.25
N PHE A 194 -16.17 60.84 67.73
CA PHE A 194 -16.88 59.64 67.34
C PHE A 194 -17.87 59.93 66.20
N LYS A 195 -17.77 59.18 65.10
CA LYS A 195 -18.53 59.45 63.87
C LYS A 195 -19.97 58.89 63.90
N GLY A 196 -20.29 57.96 64.81
CA GLY A 196 -21.60 57.29 64.87
C GLY A 196 -22.71 58.06 65.60
N GLY A 197 -22.43 59.26 66.12
CA GLY A 197 -23.37 60.08 66.88
C GLY A 197 -23.51 59.67 68.36
N THR A 198 -24.12 60.56 69.15
CA THR A 198 -24.10 60.47 70.62
C THR A 198 -24.76 59.21 71.18
N LYS A 199 -25.90 58.78 70.62
CA LYS A 199 -26.62 57.58 71.09
C LYS A 199 -25.77 56.32 70.87
N ALA A 200 -25.21 56.17 69.67
CA ALA A 200 -24.36 55.02 69.34
C ALA A 200 -23.10 55.00 70.19
N LEU A 201 -22.49 56.17 70.48
CA LEU A 201 -21.34 56.25 71.37
C LEU A 201 -21.64 55.67 72.76
N TYR A 202 -22.74 56.10 73.39
CA TYR A 202 -23.08 55.62 74.73
C TYR A 202 -23.45 54.13 74.74
N ASP A 203 -24.16 53.66 73.71
CA ASP A 203 -24.45 52.23 73.55
C ASP A 203 -23.16 51.41 73.38
N THR A 204 -22.19 51.93 72.64
CA THR A 204 -20.86 51.33 72.43
C THR A 204 -20.04 51.31 73.72
N LEU A 205 -19.97 52.43 74.46
CA LEU A 205 -19.30 52.51 75.75
C LEU A 205 -19.89 51.52 76.76
N LYS A 206 -21.22 51.44 76.85
CA LYS A 206 -21.91 50.48 77.73
C LYS A 206 -21.62 49.03 77.34
N ARG A 207 -21.50 48.72 76.05
CA ARG A 207 -21.10 47.37 75.59
C ARG A 207 -19.66 47.05 75.95
N LEU A 208 -18.73 47.96 75.68
CA LEU A 208 -17.31 47.79 75.99
C LEU A 208 -17.05 47.69 77.51
N GLU A 209 -17.83 48.41 78.31
CA GLU A 209 -17.81 48.34 79.77
C GLU A 209 -18.33 46.97 80.25
N LYS A 210 -19.45 46.50 79.71
CA LYS A 210 -19.98 45.16 79.99
C LYS A 210 -19.01 44.04 79.59
N SER A 211 -18.32 44.18 78.47
CA SER A 211 -17.30 43.23 78.02
C SER A 211 -15.95 43.41 78.73
N SER A 212 -15.87 44.28 79.75
CA SER A 212 -14.66 44.54 80.53
C SER A 212 -13.46 45.04 79.70
N VAL A 213 -13.69 45.61 78.52
CA VAL A 213 -12.62 46.16 77.67
C VAL A 213 -12.23 47.56 78.14
N ILE A 214 -13.19 48.31 78.67
CA ILE A 214 -13.00 49.63 79.27
C ILE A 214 -13.51 49.65 80.70
N ILE A 215 -12.99 50.58 81.50
CA ILE A 215 -13.43 50.84 82.87
C ILE A 215 -14.00 52.25 82.91
N ARG A 216 -15.16 52.39 83.56
CA ARG A 216 -15.76 53.69 83.89
C ARG A 216 -15.31 54.12 85.28
N LYS A 217 -14.65 55.27 85.38
CA LYS A 217 -14.27 55.91 86.65
C LYS A 217 -15.11 57.17 86.87
N LYS A 218 -15.47 57.44 88.12
CA LYS A 218 -16.19 58.66 88.52
C LYS A 218 -15.33 59.43 89.50
N ASN A 219 -15.03 60.69 89.18
CA ASN A 219 -14.32 61.61 90.06
C ASN A 219 -15.21 62.84 90.29
N GLY A 220 -15.84 62.94 91.46
CA GLY A 220 -16.85 63.96 91.76
C GLY A 220 -18.04 63.92 90.78
N LYS A 221 -18.30 65.05 90.09
CA LYS A 221 -19.33 65.18 89.05
C LYS A 221 -18.88 64.70 87.66
N GLN A 222 -17.60 64.39 87.46
CA GLN A 222 -17.05 63.99 86.16
C GLN A 222 -16.95 62.47 86.01
N VAL A 223 -17.14 62.00 84.78
CA VAL A 223 -17.06 60.58 84.39
C VAL A 223 -15.95 60.45 83.36
N PHE A 224 -15.11 59.43 83.53
CA PHE A 224 -14.00 59.09 82.65
C PHE A 224 -14.11 57.63 82.23
N TYR A 225 -13.69 57.35 81.00
CA TYR A 225 -13.51 56.01 80.49
C TYR A 225 -12.04 55.77 80.20
N GLU A 226 -11.55 54.62 80.62
CA GLU A 226 -10.16 54.21 80.40
C GLU A 226 -10.14 52.80 79.84
N LEU A 227 -9.10 52.48 79.05
CA LEU A 227 -8.87 51.10 78.64
C LEU A 227 -8.50 50.29 79.88
N LYS A 228 -9.10 49.11 80.03
CA LYS A 228 -8.67 48.18 81.07
C LYS A 228 -7.25 47.76 80.75
N GLN A 229 -6.30 48.06 81.63
CA GLN A 229 -4.96 47.50 81.56
C GLN A 229 -5.08 45.98 81.79
N LYS A 230 -4.45 45.19 80.91
CA LYS A 230 -4.40 43.74 81.07
C LYS A 230 -3.68 43.37 82.34
#